data_AF-J9SLA0-F1
#
_entry.id   AF-J9SLA0-F1
#
_cell.length_a   1.000
_cell.length_b   1.000
_cell.length_c   1.000
_cell.angle_alpha   90.00
_cell.angle_beta   90.00
_cell.angle_gamma   90.00
#
_symmetry.space_group_name_H-M   'P 1'
#
loop_
_entity.id
_entity.type
_entity.pdbx_description
1 polymer ?
#
loop_
_entity_poly.entity_id
_entity_poly.type
_entity_poly.pdbx_seq_one_letter_code
_entity_poly.pdbx_strand_id
1 'polypeptide(L)'
;MRQSMRARSVSCTRRNRDGRWWTCGRDRGRSTTVSPPEPDRRGEGMDDQAGVDQTADRELGPIDYIVVEWTGKQPTGEALPHLIDLIDRGIVRLIDIVFITKDADGTVARLEINSLGAEFAVFDGAATSLLDDSDLAEAATVIDPGSSAAVLVWENAWAAPFATAVRNGGGRLVASGRISVDALLAQLDLVDEATPAAPTA
;
A
#
# COMPACT_ATOMS: atom_id res chain seq x y z
N MET A 1 29.86 -41.18 -35.32
CA MET A 1 30.69 -40.26 -34.50
C MET A 1 30.47 -40.62 -33.03
N ARG A 2 31.55 -40.78 -32.27
CA ARG A 2 31.58 -41.40 -30.93
C ARG A 2 31.08 -40.46 -29.82
N GLN A 3 30.58 -41.09 -28.75
CA GLN A 3 30.24 -40.57 -27.43
C GLN A 3 31.36 -39.72 -26.80
N SER A 4 30.98 -38.75 -25.97
CA SER A 4 31.63 -38.53 -24.66
C SER A 4 30.77 -37.64 -23.76
N MET A 5 29.88 -38.28 -22.99
CA MET A 5 29.61 -37.87 -21.62
C MET A 5 30.83 -38.22 -20.76
N ARG A 6 31.29 -37.31 -19.90
CA ARG A 6 31.98 -37.66 -18.65
C ARG A 6 31.37 -36.88 -17.49
N ALA A 7 31.19 -37.62 -16.42
CA ALA A 7 30.49 -37.26 -15.20
C ALA A 7 31.45 -36.87 -14.08
N ARG A 8 30.93 -36.03 -13.18
CA ARG A 8 31.10 -35.98 -11.72
C ARG A 8 32.53 -35.80 -11.14
N SER A 9 32.67 -34.77 -10.31
CA SER A 9 32.76 -35.01 -8.86
C SER A 9 32.26 -33.82 -8.05
N VAL A 10 31.55 -34.14 -6.98
CA VAL A 10 31.10 -33.23 -5.92
C VAL A 10 32.17 -33.25 -4.84
N SER A 11 32.62 -32.10 -4.38
CA SER A 11 33.04 -31.96 -2.98
C SER A 11 32.57 -30.60 -2.45
N CYS A 12 31.59 -30.68 -1.58
CA CYS A 12 31.11 -29.63 -0.72
C CYS A 12 32.25 -29.15 0.20
N THR A 13 32.51 -27.84 0.29
CA THR A 13 32.93 -27.25 1.57
C THR A 13 32.49 -25.80 1.65
N ARG A 14 31.55 -25.63 2.57
CA ARG A 14 30.83 -24.43 3.00
C ARG A 14 31.77 -23.28 3.33
N ARG A 15 31.50 -22.11 2.73
CA ARG A 15 32.13 -20.81 3.03
C ARG A 15 31.43 -20.22 4.25
N ASN A 16 32.16 -19.84 5.30
CA ASN A 16 31.56 -18.97 6.34
C ASN A 16 31.63 -17.50 5.87
N ARG A 17 30.81 -16.63 6.48
CA ARG A 17 30.49 -15.26 6.04
C ARG A 17 31.68 -14.30 5.87
N ASP A 18 32.89 -14.66 6.32
CA ASP A 18 34.07 -13.78 6.31
C ASP A 18 35.18 -14.20 5.33
N GLY A 19 34.90 -15.12 4.39
CA GLY A 19 35.68 -15.25 3.15
C GLY A 19 37.13 -15.78 3.24
N ARG A 20 37.59 -16.31 4.38
CA ARG A 20 38.98 -16.81 4.55
C ARG A 20 39.12 -18.32 4.40
N TRP A 21 40.15 -18.74 3.65
CA TRP A 21 40.57 -20.13 3.46
C TRP A 21 41.72 -20.47 4.43
N TRP A 22 41.77 -21.69 4.96
CA TRP A 22 42.95 -22.21 5.66
C TRP A 22 43.53 -23.41 4.88
N THR A 23 44.84 -23.43 4.71
CA THR A 23 45.60 -24.64 4.34
C THR A 23 46.21 -25.26 5.60
N CYS A 24 46.23 -26.60 5.65
CA CYS A 24 46.94 -27.33 6.71
C CYS A 24 48.45 -27.12 6.57
N GLY A 25 49.07 -26.52 7.58
CA GLY A 25 50.53 -26.39 7.71
C GLY A 25 50.97 -26.70 9.14
N ARG A 26 51.84 -27.70 9.28
CA ARG A 26 52.53 -28.10 10.51
C ARG A 26 53.79 -27.25 10.63
N ASP A 27 53.95 -26.45 11.68
CA ASP A 27 55.29 -26.23 12.26
C ASP A 27 55.30 -25.67 13.70
N ARG A 28 56.47 -25.85 14.32
CA ARG A 28 56.72 -26.03 15.75
C ARG A 28 56.78 -24.74 16.59
N GLY A 29 56.29 -24.89 17.82
CA GLY A 29 56.52 -24.17 19.07
C GLY A 29 57.33 -22.86 19.12
N ARG A 30 56.72 -21.84 19.76
CA ARG A 30 57.28 -21.13 20.92
C ARG A 30 56.18 -20.26 21.55
N SER A 31 55.94 -20.45 22.84
CA SER A 31 55.06 -19.62 23.66
C SER A 31 55.75 -18.31 23.99
N THR A 32 55.16 -17.19 23.60
CA THR A 32 55.47 -15.87 24.16
C THR A 32 54.15 -15.19 24.50
N THR A 33 53.89 -15.02 25.78
CA THR A 33 52.77 -14.23 26.31
C THR A 33 52.95 -12.78 25.91
N VAL A 34 51.96 -12.21 25.20
CA VAL A 34 51.86 -10.77 24.96
C VAL A 34 50.60 -10.28 25.66
N SER A 35 50.78 -9.35 26.60
CA SER A 35 49.70 -8.66 27.30
C SER A 35 48.92 -7.73 26.34
N PRO A 36 47.64 -7.43 26.60
CA PRO A 36 46.82 -6.63 25.69
C PRO A 36 47.21 -5.15 25.72
N PRO A 37 47.12 -4.41 24.59
CA PRO A 37 47.22 -2.95 24.60
C PRO A 37 45.90 -2.33 25.11
N GLU A 38 46.01 -1.24 25.87
CA GLU A 38 44.87 -0.40 26.31
C GLU A 38 44.12 0.22 25.11
N PRO A 39 42.80 0.45 25.23
CA PRO A 39 42.03 1.03 24.13
C PRO A 39 42.32 2.52 23.98
N ASP A 40 42.77 2.88 22.78
CA ASP A 40 42.86 4.24 22.27
C ASP A 40 41.46 4.86 22.21
N ARG A 41 41.24 5.91 23.01
CA ARG A 41 40.06 6.76 22.94
C ARG A 41 40.35 7.88 21.96
N ARG A 42 39.90 7.73 20.71
CA ARG A 42 39.47 8.84 19.84
C ARG A 42 38.94 8.31 18.50
N GLY A 43 37.75 8.75 18.11
CA GLY A 43 37.21 8.55 16.76
C GLY A 43 35.69 8.44 16.76
N GLU A 44 35.05 9.57 16.51
CA GLU A 44 33.62 9.76 16.33
C GLU A 44 33.04 8.76 15.30
N GLY A 45 32.09 7.94 15.73
CA GLY A 45 31.15 7.27 14.84
C GLY A 45 29.99 8.22 14.60
N MET A 46 30.05 8.97 13.50
CA MET A 46 28.86 9.52 12.87
C MET A 46 28.01 8.32 12.46
N ASP A 47 26.95 8.06 13.22
CA ASP A 47 25.91 7.13 12.81
C ASP A 47 25.17 7.77 11.63
N ASP A 48 25.75 7.66 10.43
CA ASP A 48 25.06 7.85 9.15
C ASP A 48 24.02 6.73 9.03
N GLN A 49 22.95 6.85 9.81
CA GLN A 49 21.64 6.30 9.47
C GLN A 49 21.15 7.13 8.28
N ALA A 50 21.79 6.94 7.13
CA ALA A 50 21.20 7.26 5.85
C ALA A 50 19.89 6.49 5.83
N GLY A 51 18.79 7.22 6.08
CA GLY A 51 17.45 6.69 5.95
C GLY A 51 17.38 6.02 4.60
N VAL A 52 17.23 4.70 4.60
CA VAL A 52 16.78 3.99 3.41
C VAL A 52 15.53 4.73 3.00
N ASP A 53 15.55 5.32 1.80
CA ASP A 53 14.41 5.97 1.23
C ASP A 53 13.32 4.90 1.03
N GLN A 54 12.50 4.71 2.06
CA GLN A 54 11.42 3.72 2.10
C GLN A 54 10.34 4.02 1.05
N THR A 55 10.44 5.13 0.32
CA THR A 55 9.52 5.46 -0.77
C THR A 55 9.89 4.76 -2.07
N ALA A 56 11.18 4.46 -2.30
CA ALA A 56 11.64 3.82 -3.54
C ALA A 56 11.34 2.30 -3.60
N ASP A 57 11.21 1.64 -2.45
CA ASP A 57 10.93 0.20 -2.34
C ASP A 57 9.44 -0.13 -2.15
N ARG A 58 8.55 0.87 -2.18
CA ARG A 58 7.12 0.64 -1.92
C ARG A 58 6.39 0.31 -3.21
N GLU A 59 5.95 -0.95 -3.33
CA GLU A 59 4.92 -1.31 -4.30
C GLU A 59 3.65 -0.52 -3.98
N LEU A 60 3.25 0.38 -4.88
CA LEU A 60 2.03 1.16 -4.75
C LEU A 60 0.92 0.60 -5.64
N GLY A 61 -0.24 0.40 -5.03
CA GLY A 61 -1.49 0.10 -5.71
C GLY A 61 -2.12 1.33 -6.36
N PRO A 62 -3.19 1.14 -7.15
CA PRO A 62 -4.01 2.24 -7.64
C PRO A 62 -4.62 3.05 -6.48
N ILE A 63 -4.65 4.37 -6.64
CA ILE A 63 -5.30 5.28 -5.71
C ILE A 63 -6.72 5.53 -6.18
N ASP A 64 -7.68 5.34 -5.29
CA ASP A 64 -9.09 5.68 -5.50
C ASP A 64 -9.46 6.86 -4.61
N TYR A 65 -10.36 7.70 -5.12
CA TYR A 65 -11.12 8.64 -4.30
C TYR A 65 -12.61 8.43 -4.50
N ILE A 66 -13.40 8.69 -3.46
CA ILE A 66 -14.86 8.74 -3.53
C ILE A 66 -15.39 9.91 -2.72
N VAL A 67 -16.57 10.38 -3.12
CA VAL A 67 -17.40 11.32 -2.34
C VAL A 67 -18.66 10.58 -1.93
N VAL A 68 -18.95 10.54 -0.64
CA VAL A 68 -20.14 9.91 -0.07
C VAL A 68 -21.01 11.01 0.51
N GLU A 69 -22.25 11.10 0.06
CA GLU A 69 -23.22 12.11 0.50
C GLU A 69 -24.24 11.54 1.49
N TRP A 70 -24.58 12.34 2.51
CA TRP A 70 -25.74 12.17 3.38
C TRP A 70 -26.64 13.41 3.29
N THR A 71 -27.79 13.25 2.63
CA THR A 71 -28.76 14.35 2.45
C THR A 71 -29.49 14.68 3.76
N GLY A 72 -29.40 15.94 4.19
CA GLY A 72 -30.06 16.44 5.40
C GLY A 72 -29.58 15.81 6.72
N LYS A 73 -28.45 15.09 6.70
CA LYS A 73 -27.93 14.34 7.84
C LYS A 73 -26.40 14.36 7.85
N GLN A 74 -25.84 14.15 9.03
CA GLN A 74 -24.41 13.90 9.23
C GLN A 74 -24.10 12.39 9.12
N PRO A 75 -22.85 12.01 8.83
CA PRO A 75 -22.43 10.61 8.80
C PRO A 75 -22.66 9.92 10.14
N THR A 76 -23.19 8.69 10.11
CA THR A 76 -23.58 7.93 11.32
C THR A 76 -22.46 7.04 11.88
N GLY A 77 -21.35 6.89 11.16
CA GLY A 77 -20.24 6.02 11.54
C GLY A 77 -20.44 4.53 11.21
N GLU A 78 -21.61 4.11 10.71
CA GLU A 78 -21.95 2.71 10.44
C GLU A 78 -20.98 2.01 9.46
N ALA A 79 -20.43 2.76 8.50
CA ALA A 79 -19.47 2.23 7.52
C ALA A 79 -18.03 2.12 8.08
N LEU A 80 -17.70 2.81 9.18
CA LEU A 80 -16.33 2.90 9.68
C LEU A 80 -15.75 1.54 10.11
N PRO A 81 -16.48 0.66 10.85
CA PRO A 81 -15.95 -0.65 11.20
C PRO A 81 -15.55 -1.49 9.98
N HIS A 82 -16.27 -1.34 8.87
CA HIS A 82 -15.93 -2.02 7.61
C HIS A 82 -14.69 -1.43 6.95
N LEU A 83 -14.53 -0.11 6.95
CA LEU A 83 -13.33 0.55 6.46
C LEU A 83 -12.10 0.14 7.30
N ILE A 84 -12.24 0.10 8.62
CA ILE A 84 -11.18 -0.33 9.54
C ILE A 84 -10.79 -1.79 9.27
N ASP A 85 -11.76 -2.70 9.08
CA ASP A 85 -11.45 -4.10 8.71
C ASP A 85 -10.59 -4.19 7.44
N LEU A 86 -10.91 -3.39 6.41
CA LEU A 86 -10.13 -3.37 5.17
C LEU A 86 -8.70 -2.85 5.39
N ILE A 87 -8.53 -1.85 6.26
CA ILE A 87 -7.22 -1.29 6.62
C ILE A 87 -6.41 -2.29 7.44
N ASP A 88 -7.00 -2.87 8.47
CA ASP A 88 -6.35 -3.83 9.37
C ASP A 88 -5.90 -5.10 8.64
N ARG A 89 -6.70 -5.54 7.66
CA ARG A 89 -6.35 -6.66 6.77
C ARG A 89 -5.30 -6.29 5.72
N GLY A 90 -4.90 -5.02 5.63
CA GLY A 90 -3.94 -4.53 4.65
C GLY A 90 -4.46 -4.58 3.20
N ILE A 91 -5.77 -4.65 3.00
CA ILE A 91 -6.39 -4.67 1.67
C ILE A 91 -6.37 -3.27 1.05
N VAL A 92 -6.66 -2.27 1.89
CA VAL A 92 -6.56 -0.84 1.54
C VAL A 92 -5.67 -0.13 2.53
N ARG A 93 -5.11 1.01 2.12
CA ARG A 93 -4.44 1.96 3.02
C ARG A 93 -5.12 3.29 2.86
N LEU A 94 -5.76 3.76 3.94
CA LEU A 94 -6.34 5.09 3.97
C LEU A 94 -5.22 6.13 3.87
N ILE A 95 -5.37 7.08 2.95
CA ILE A 95 -4.41 8.16 2.69
C ILE A 95 -4.95 9.45 3.28
N ASP A 96 -6.20 9.79 2.95
CA ASP A 96 -6.85 10.98 3.47
C ASP A 96 -8.36 10.77 3.63
N ILE A 97 -8.95 11.45 4.61
CA ILE A 97 -10.40 11.53 4.80
C ILE A 97 -10.76 12.92 5.31
N VAL A 98 -11.71 13.55 4.62
CA VAL A 98 -12.23 14.86 5.00
C VAL A 98 -13.74 14.84 5.00
N PHE A 99 -14.34 15.45 6.02
CA PHE A 99 -15.77 15.65 6.09
C PHE A 99 -16.10 17.10 5.76
N ILE A 100 -17.16 17.31 4.97
CA ILE A 100 -17.66 18.63 4.59
C ILE A 100 -19.17 18.72 4.79
N THR A 101 -19.67 19.93 4.99
CA THR A 101 -21.08 20.26 4.93
C THR A 101 -21.31 21.32 3.86
N LYS A 102 -22.45 21.23 3.17
CA LYS A 102 -22.90 22.23 2.22
C LYS A 102 -24.23 22.78 2.70
N ASP A 103 -24.25 24.06 3.06
CA ASP A 103 -25.46 24.73 3.52
C ASP A 103 -26.44 24.98 2.36
N ALA A 104 -27.67 25.33 2.69
CA ALA A 104 -28.73 25.58 1.71
C ALA A 104 -28.44 26.77 0.78
N ASP A 105 -27.58 27.69 1.21
CA ASP A 105 -27.10 28.81 0.39
C ASP A 105 -25.90 28.44 -0.51
N GLY A 106 -25.44 27.18 -0.43
CA GLY A 106 -24.30 26.65 -1.17
C GLY A 106 -22.95 26.89 -0.50
N THR A 107 -22.91 27.47 0.70
CA THR A 107 -21.68 27.64 1.49
C THR A 107 -21.12 26.29 1.91
N VAL A 108 -19.81 26.08 1.76
CA VAL A 108 -19.12 24.83 2.07
C VAL A 108 -18.19 25.03 3.24
N ALA A 109 -18.22 24.12 4.22
CA ALA A 109 -17.32 24.13 5.36
C ALA A 109 -16.81 22.72 5.68
N ARG A 110 -15.57 22.62 6.19
CA ARG A 110 -15.04 21.38 6.76
C ARG A 110 -15.74 21.08 8.08
N LEU A 111 -16.03 19.79 8.30
CA LEU A 111 -16.49 19.26 9.58
C LEU A 111 -15.30 18.62 10.29
N GLU A 112 -15.02 19.09 11.51
CA GLU A 112 -13.95 18.54 12.34
C GLU A 112 -14.29 17.11 12.77
N ILE A 113 -13.34 16.18 12.66
CA ILE A 113 -13.53 14.77 13.02
C ILE A 113 -14.00 14.62 14.47
N ASN A 114 -13.45 15.43 15.38
CA ASN A 114 -13.83 15.42 16.80
C ASN A 114 -15.28 15.84 17.07
N SER A 115 -15.95 16.48 16.10
CA SER A 115 -17.34 16.93 16.21
C SER A 115 -18.36 15.88 15.75
N LEU A 116 -17.89 14.83 15.04
CA LEU A 116 -18.74 13.78 14.46
C LEU A 116 -19.04 12.64 15.45
N GLY A 117 -18.14 12.39 16.40
CA GLY A 117 -18.29 11.31 17.38
C GLY A 117 -16.95 10.67 17.75
N ALA A 118 -16.94 9.92 18.85
CA ALA A 118 -15.72 9.26 19.34
C ALA A 118 -15.26 8.13 18.41
N GLU A 119 -16.17 7.53 17.66
CA GLU A 119 -15.92 6.48 16.66
C GLU A 119 -15.10 6.99 15.47
N PHE A 120 -15.13 8.30 15.18
CA PHE A 120 -14.35 8.90 14.10
C PHE A 120 -12.92 9.26 14.54
N ALA A 121 -12.63 9.29 15.85
CA ALA A 121 -11.34 9.70 16.39
C ALA A 121 -10.16 8.85 15.91
N VAL A 122 -10.41 7.61 15.47
CA VAL A 122 -9.40 6.73 14.87
C VAL A 122 -8.81 7.29 13.57
N PHE A 123 -9.52 8.20 12.91
CA PHE A 123 -9.11 8.81 11.63
C PHE A 123 -8.46 10.18 11.78
N ASP A 124 -8.32 10.70 13.00
CA ASP A 124 -7.70 12.01 13.24
C ASP A 124 -6.25 12.07 12.70
N GLY A 125 -5.53 10.95 12.76
CA GLY A 125 -4.19 10.81 12.17
C GLY A 125 -4.15 10.51 10.66
N ALA A 126 -5.30 10.16 10.06
CA ALA A 126 -5.43 9.92 8.63
C ALA A 126 -5.80 11.18 7.85
N ALA A 127 -6.21 12.26 8.51
CA ALA A 127 -6.36 13.58 7.92
C ALA A 127 -4.96 14.16 7.61
N THR A 128 -4.34 13.65 6.54
CA THR A 128 -2.93 13.96 6.20
C THR A 128 -2.77 15.31 5.50
N SER A 129 -3.87 16.08 5.35
CA SER A 129 -3.93 17.36 4.63
C SER A 129 -3.57 17.23 3.15
N LEU A 130 -3.82 16.07 2.54
CA LEU A 130 -3.60 15.84 1.11
C LEU A 130 -4.70 16.54 0.29
N LEU A 131 -5.92 16.58 0.79
CA LEU A 131 -7.05 17.29 0.18
C LEU A 131 -7.09 18.75 0.63
N ASP A 132 -6.80 19.66 -0.30
CA ASP A 132 -6.83 21.10 -0.06
C ASP A 132 -8.24 21.69 -0.26
N ASP A 133 -8.38 23.00 -0.07
CA ASP A 133 -9.68 23.67 -0.19
C ASP A 133 -10.20 23.70 -1.63
N SER A 134 -9.32 23.60 -2.64
CA SER A 134 -9.71 23.49 -4.04
C SER A 134 -10.33 22.12 -4.32
N ASP A 135 -9.73 21.04 -3.80
CA ASP A 135 -10.27 19.69 -3.93
C ASP A 135 -11.67 19.60 -3.30
N LEU A 136 -11.84 20.24 -2.13
CA LEU A 136 -13.14 20.29 -1.47
C LEU A 136 -14.16 21.11 -2.24
N ALA A 137 -13.75 22.23 -2.83
CA ALA A 137 -14.64 23.03 -3.67
C ALA A 137 -15.11 22.23 -4.89
N GLU A 138 -14.24 21.42 -5.49
CA GLU A 138 -14.61 20.51 -6.58
C GLU A 138 -15.58 19.42 -6.11
N ALA A 139 -15.29 18.75 -5.00
CA ALA A 139 -16.19 17.76 -4.39
C ALA A 139 -17.56 18.37 -4.05
N ALA A 140 -17.59 19.64 -3.62
CA ALA A 140 -18.83 20.33 -3.31
C ALA A 140 -19.71 20.64 -4.54
N THR A 141 -19.16 20.57 -5.76
CA THR A 141 -19.96 20.76 -6.99
C THR A 141 -20.89 19.58 -7.29
N VAL A 142 -20.55 18.38 -6.78
CA VAL A 142 -21.30 17.14 -7.04
C VAL A 142 -22.25 16.74 -5.92
N ILE A 143 -22.26 17.46 -4.80
CA ILE A 143 -23.17 17.22 -3.67
C ILE A 143 -24.31 18.24 -3.60
N ASP A 144 -25.47 17.79 -3.12
CA ASP A 144 -26.65 18.64 -3.01
C ASP A 144 -26.55 19.67 -1.86
N PRO A 145 -27.15 20.86 -1.99
CA PRO A 145 -27.27 21.81 -0.87
C PRO A 145 -28.08 21.22 0.30
N GLY A 146 -27.63 21.49 1.52
CA GLY A 146 -28.22 20.91 2.75
C GLY A 146 -27.71 19.50 3.07
N SER A 147 -26.67 19.03 2.39
CA SER A 147 -26.05 17.72 2.61
C SER A 147 -24.72 17.82 3.36
N SER A 148 -24.36 16.75 4.05
CA SER A 148 -22.98 16.51 4.50
C SER A 148 -22.34 15.45 3.63
N ALA A 149 -21.02 15.49 3.48
CA ALA A 149 -20.29 14.52 2.68
C ALA A 149 -18.95 14.15 3.29
N ALA A 150 -18.46 12.96 2.94
CA ALA A 150 -17.11 12.50 3.22
C ALA A 150 -16.36 12.32 1.90
N VAL A 151 -15.18 12.89 1.80
CA VAL A 151 -14.23 12.67 0.71
C VAL A 151 -13.16 11.73 1.25
N LEU A 152 -13.03 10.56 0.64
CA LEU A 152 -12.07 9.54 1.05
C LEU A 152 -11.07 9.30 -0.06
N VAL A 153 -9.79 9.19 0.29
CA VAL A 153 -8.70 8.80 -0.61
C VAL A 153 -7.97 7.61 -0.01
N TRP A 154 -7.84 6.52 -0.77
CA TRP A 154 -7.11 5.34 -0.30
C TRP A 154 -6.34 4.64 -1.43
N GLU A 155 -5.32 3.89 -1.04
CA GLU A 155 -4.59 2.97 -1.90
C GLU A 155 -5.25 1.59 -1.87
N ASN A 156 -5.46 1.00 -3.05
CA ASN A 156 -5.81 -0.41 -3.21
C ASN A 156 -4.55 -1.29 -3.10
N ALA A 157 -4.06 -1.49 -1.87
CA ALA A 157 -2.81 -2.19 -1.58
C ALA A 157 -2.76 -3.63 -2.13
N TRP A 158 -3.91 -4.30 -2.20
CA TRP A 158 -4.03 -5.64 -2.81
C TRP A 158 -3.55 -5.70 -4.28
N ALA A 159 -3.65 -4.59 -5.02
CA ALA A 159 -3.29 -4.52 -6.43
C ALA A 159 -1.85 -4.04 -6.65
N ALA A 160 -1.12 -3.68 -5.59
CA ALA A 160 0.24 -3.14 -5.68
C ALA A 160 1.23 -4.06 -6.43
N PRO A 161 1.25 -5.39 -6.23
CA PRO A 161 2.17 -6.27 -6.96
C PRO A 161 1.85 -6.33 -8.45
N PHE A 162 0.56 -6.36 -8.81
CA PHE A 162 0.12 -6.35 -10.20
C PHE A 162 0.46 -5.01 -10.87
N ALA A 163 0.12 -3.89 -10.24
CA ALA A 163 0.41 -2.56 -10.74
C ALA A 163 1.92 -2.34 -10.94
N THR A 164 2.73 -2.87 -10.03
CA THR A 164 4.20 -2.83 -10.11
C THR A 164 4.71 -3.69 -11.26
N ALA A 165 4.21 -4.92 -11.42
CA ALA A 165 4.58 -5.79 -12.53
C ALA A 165 4.24 -5.19 -13.90
N VAL A 166 3.06 -4.57 -14.04
CA VAL A 166 2.65 -3.87 -15.27
C VAL A 166 3.62 -2.73 -15.60
N ARG A 167 3.95 -1.89 -14.62
CA ARG A 167 4.91 -0.77 -14.79
C ARG A 167 6.30 -1.27 -15.19
N ASN A 168 6.78 -2.32 -14.52
CA ASN A 168 8.08 -2.95 -14.85
C ASN A 168 8.09 -3.58 -16.24
N GLY A 169 6.94 -4.07 -16.71
CA GLY A 169 6.74 -4.55 -18.08
C GLY A 169 6.62 -3.45 -19.14
N GLY A 170 6.77 -2.17 -18.76
CA GLY A 170 6.61 -1.02 -19.66
C GLY A 170 5.15 -0.61 -19.91
N GLY A 171 4.20 -1.21 -19.20
CA GLY A 171 2.81 -0.80 -19.22
C GLY A 171 2.61 0.55 -18.54
N ARG A 172 1.75 1.38 -19.12
CA ARG A 172 1.35 2.68 -18.56
C ARG A 172 -0.16 2.70 -18.37
N LEU A 173 -0.61 3.17 -17.23
CA LEU A 173 -2.03 3.45 -16.99
C LEU A 173 -2.48 4.57 -17.94
N VAL A 174 -3.48 4.30 -18.77
CA VAL A 174 -4.04 5.28 -19.72
C VAL A 174 -5.40 5.80 -19.26
N ALA A 175 -6.18 4.97 -18.57
CA ALA A 175 -7.48 5.32 -18.01
C ALA A 175 -7.74 4.52 -16.73
N SER A 176 -8.45 5.12 -15.78
CA SER A 176 -8.97 4.48 -14.57
C SER A 176 -10.40 4.99 -14.33
N GLY A 177 -11.27 4.14 -13.78
CA GLY A 177 -12.65 4.49 -13.51
C GLY A 177 -13.41 3.31 -12.88
N ARG A 178 -14.63 3.57 -12.41
CA ARG A 178 -15.51 2.53 -11.87
C ARG A 178 -16.60 2.17 -12.87
N ILE A 179 -16.86 0.88 -12.98
CA ILE A 179 -18.00 0.35 -13.73
C ILE A 179 -19.16 0.20 -12.74
N SER A 180 -20.34 0.71 -13.09
CA SER A 180 -21.52 0.58 -12.24
C SER A 180 -21.88 -0.89 -12.04
N VAL A 181 -22.17 -1.27 -10.79
CA VAL A 181 -22.62 -2.62 -10.46
C VAL A 181 -23.93 -2.93 -11.17
N ASP A 182 -24.87 -1.99 -11.23
CA ASP A 182 -26.15 -2.18 -11.93
C ASP A 182 -25.93 -2.41 -13.43
N ALA A 183 -24.99 -1.67 -14.03
CA ALA A 183 -24.64 -1.87 -15.43
C ALA A 183 -24.00 -3.25 -15.67
N LEU A 184 -23.18 -3.72 -14.72
CA LEU A 184 -22.59 -5.06 -14.79
C LEU A 184 -23.65 -6.15 -14.62
N LEU A 185 -24.53 -6.03 -13.62
CA LEU A 185 -25.61 -7.00 -13.37
C LEU A 185 -26.55 -7.10 -14.56
N ALA A 186 -26.98 -5.97 -15.13
CA ALA A 186 -27.83 -5.96 -16.32
C ALA A 186 -27.17 -6.64 -17.54
N GLN A 187 -25.84 -6.63 -17.64
CA GLN A 187 -25.12 -7.36 -18.69
C GLN A 187 -25.02 -8.87 -18.41
N LEU A 188 -24.82 -9.26 -17.15
CA LEU A 188 -24.73 -10.67 -16.77
C LEU A 188 -26.05 -11.41 -16.98
N ASP A 189 -27.18 -10.79 -16.64
CA ASP A 189 -28.52 -11.37 -16.86
C ASP A 189 -28.78 -11.68 -18.34
N LEU A 190 -28.32 -10.82 -19.25
CA LEU A 190 -28.45 -11.02 -20.70
C LEU A 190 -27.62 -12.21 -21.22
N VAL A 191 -26.47 -12.50 -20.62
CA VAL A 191 -25.61 -13.63 -21.01
C VAL A 191 -26.21 -14.97 -20.56
N ASP A 192 -26.81 -14.99 -19.37
CA ASP A 192 -27.48 -16.18 -18.84
C ASP A 192 -28.74 -16.51 -19.65
N GLU A 193 -29.52 -15.51 -20.07
CA GLU A 193 -30.68 -15.71 -20.96
C GLU A 193 -30.29 -16.13 -22.39
N ALA A 194 -29.10 -15.75 -22.86
CA ALA A 194 -28.61 -16.06 -24.20
C ALA A 194 -27.94 -17.43 -24.33
N THR A 195 -27.84 -18.23 -23.26
CA THR A 195 -27.37 -19.62 -23.34
C THR A 195 -28.54 -20.51 -23.78
N PRO A 196 -28.64 -20.95 -25.06
CA PRO A 196 -29.70 -21.86 -25.45
C PRO A 196 -29.53 -23.17 -24.67
N ALA A 197 -30.61 -23.64 -24.06
CA ALA A 197 -30.68 -24.96 -23.44
C ALA A 197 -30.13 -25.99 -24.43
N ALA A 198 -29.12 -26.75 -23.99
CA ALA A 198 -28.52 -27.80 -24.80
C ALA A 198 -29.63 -28.72 -25.34
N PRO A 199 -29.64 -29.06 -26.64
CA PRO A 199 -30.68 -29.90 -27.21
C PRO A 199 -30.71 -31.23 -26.45
N THR A 200 -31.84 -31.52 -25.83
CA THR A 200 -32.10 -32.83 -25.21
C THR A 200 -32.19 -33.85 -26.35
N ALA A 201 -31.34 -34.87 -26.29
CA ALA A 201 -31.10 -35.86 -27.34
C ALA A 201 -32.36 -36.65 -27.74
#